data_AF-A0A353Y1E5-F1
#
_entry.id   AF-A0A353Y1E5-F1
#
_cell.length_a   1.000
_cell.length_b   1.000
_cell.length_c   1.000
_cell.angle_alpha   90.00
_cell.angle_beta   90.00
_cell.angle_gamma   90.00
#
_symmetry.space_group_name_H-M   'P 1'
#
loop_
_entity.id
_entity.type
_entity.pdbx_description
1 polymer ?
#
loop_
_entity_poly.entity_id
_entity_poly.type
_entity_poly.pdbx_seq_one_letter_code
_entity_poly.pdbx_strand_id
1 'polypeptide(L)' 'MKNVFDEMHAPNGGARVHYAPYQDWLSLMPASHIAQKRAEADSAFHRSGITFAVYGENAGKERLIPFDIVPRI' A
#
# COMPACT_ATOMS: atom_id res chain seq x y z
N MET A 1 22.25 9.87 -2.40
CA MET A 1 20.77 9.81 -2.43
C MET A 1 20.24 11.04 -1.74
N LYS A 2 19.25 11.74 -2.30
CA LYS A 2 18.52 12.78 -1.56
C LYS A 2 17.94 12.11 -0.31
N ASN A 3 18.09 12.73 0.86
CA ASN A 3 17.27 12.40 2.03
C ASN A 3 15.83 12.77 1.69
N VAL A 4 15.11 11.84 1.07
CA VAL A 4 13.68 11.94 0.85
C VAL A 4 12.98 11.87 2.21
N PHE A 5 11.96 12.69 2.37
CA PHE A 5 11.15 12.67 3.57
C PHE A 5 10.32 11.38 3.58
N ASP A 6 10.45 10.61 4.65
CA ASP A 6 9.66 9.40 4.92
C ASP A 6 8.52 9.78 5.88
N GLU A 7 7.30 9.39 5.50
CA GLU A 7 6.08 9.75 6.23
C GLU A 7 6.00 9.01 7.55
N MET A 8 6.45 7.76 7.59
CA MET A 8 6.38 6.91 8.77
C MET A 8 7.60 7.08 9.66
N HIS A 9 8.80 7.13 9.08
CA HIS A 9 10.06 7.12 9.81
C HIS A 9 10.71 8.51 9.85
N ALA A 10 11.12 8.91 11.04
CA ALA A 10 11.98 10.06 11.23
C ALA A 10 13.43 9.71 10.83
N PRO A 11 14.30 10.72 10.57
CA PRO A 11 15.69 10.48 10.17
C PRO A 11 16.53 9.68 11.19
N ASN A 12 16.07 9.57 12.44
CA ASN A 12 16.69 8.76 13.49
C ASN A 12 16.27 7.27 13.47
N GLY A 13 15.42 6.86 12.51
CA GLY A 13 14.91 5.50 12.37
C GLY A 13 13.67 5.17 13.20
N GLY A 14 13.21 6.07 14.07
CA GLY A 14 11.97 5.88 14.83
C GLY A 14 10.72 6.28 14.05
N ALA A 15 9.57 5.68 14.36
CA ALA A 15 8.30 6.16 13.82
C ALA A 15 7.98 7.58 14.28
N ARG A 16 7.37 8.37 13.39
CA ARG A 16 6.79 9.66 13.73
C ARG A 16 5.57 9.47 14.64
N VAL A 17 5.29 10.48 15.47
CA VAL A 17 4.24 10.41 16.52
C VAL A 17 2.86 10.02 15.98
N HIS A 18 2.48 10.50 14.79
CA HIS A 18 1.18 10.18 14.18
C HIS A 18 1.13 8.75 13.61
N TYR A 19 2.28 8.17 13.28
CA TYR A 19 2.40 6.78 12.84
C TYR A 19 2.59 5.78 13.99
N ALA A 20 2.89 6.22 15.22
CA ALA A 20 3.19 5.32 16.33
C ALA A 20 2.11 4.25 16.58
N PRO A 21 0.80 4.58 16.64
CA PRO A 21 -0.23 3.56 16.82
C PRO A 21 -0.29 2.54 15.68
N TYR A 22 -0.03 3.00 14.44
CA TYR A 22 0.00 2.13 13.27
C TYR A 22 1.23 1.22 13.27
N GLN A 23 2.41 1.74 13.64
CA GLN A 23 3.63 0.95 13.77
C GLN A 23 3.46 -0.16 14.82
N ASP A 24 2.89 0.18 15.99
CA ASP A 24 2.66 -0.77 17.06
C ASP A 24 1.71 -1.88 16.60
N TRP A 25 0.59 -1.52 15.98
CA TRP A 25 -0.32 -2.50 15.37
C TRP A 25 0.40 -3.37 14.35
N LEU A 26 1.14 -2.77 13.41
CA LEU A 26 1.84 -3.48 12.33
C LEU A 26 2.87 -4.46 12.89
N SER A 27 3.57 -4.09 13.96
CA SER A 27 4.58 -4.93 14.62
C SER A 27 3.99 -6.18 15.29
N LEU A 28 2.71 -6.13 15.69
CA LEU A 28 1.99 -7.22 16.33
C LEU A 28 1.29 -8.14 15.32
N MET A 29 1.17 -7.73 14.05
CA MET A 29 0.43 -8.50 13.06
C MET A 29 1.27 -9.65 12.48
N PRO A 30 0.72 -10.88 12.44
CA PRO A 30 1.34 -11.97 11.70
C PRO A 30 1.45 -11.64 10.20
N ALA A 31 2.54 -12.04 9.56
CA ALA A 31 2.73 -11.86 8.12
C ALA A 31 1.59 -12.49 7.28
N SER A 32 1.01 -13.60 7.77
CA SER A 32 -0.16 -14.24 7.15
C SER A 32 -1.40 -13.34 7.14
N HIS A 33 -1.62 -12.56 8.21
CA HIS A 33 -2.73 -11.63 8.29
C HIS A 33 -2.56 -10.48 7.28
N ILE A 34 -1.34 -9.95 7.15
CA ILE A 34 -1.02 -8.92 6.15
C ILE A 34 -1.21 -9.47 4.72
N ALA A 35 -0.75 -10.69 4.45
CA ALA A 35 -0.95 -11.33 3.15
C ALA A 35 -2.43 -11.55 2.83
N GLN A 36 -3.23 -11.97 3.82
CA GLN A 36 -4.68 -12.09 3.66
C GLN A 36 -5.33 -10.75 3.32
N LYS A 37 -4.96 -9.67 4.01
CA LYS A 37 -5.49 -8.32 3.73
C LYS A 37 -5.15 -7.83 2.34
N ARG A 38 -3.95 -8.15 1.82
CA ARG A 38 -3.58 -7.87 0.43
C ARG A 38 -4.49 -8.61 -0.56
N ALA A 39 -4.70 -9.92 -0.37
CA ALA A 39 -5.56 -10.71 -1.25
C ALA A 39 -7.04 -10.25 -1.20
N GLU A 40 -7.53 -9.86 -0.03
CA GLU A 40 -8.86 -9.26 0.15
C GLU A 40 -8.98 -7.94 -0.62
N ALA A 41 -7.98 -7.07 -0.53
CA ALA A 41 -7.93 -5.82 -1.27
C ALA A 41 -7.91 -6.08 -2.78
N ASP A 42 -6.99 -6.90 -3.29
CA ASP A 42 -6.91 -7.24 -4.72
C ASP A 42 -8.25 -7.73 -5.26
N SER A 43 -8.91 -8.63 -4.54
CA SER A 43 -10.22 -9.16 -4.90
C SER A 43 -11.32 -8.07 -4.90
N ALA A 44 -11.27 -7.12 -3.96
CA ALA A 44 -12.21 -6.01 -3.89
C ALA A 44 -12.02 -5.02 -5.05
N PHE A 45 -10.77 -4.70 -5.41
CA PHE A 45 -10.45 -3.84 -6.56
C PHE A 45 -10.86 -4.50 -7.89
N HIS A 46 -10.62 -5.80 -8.03
CA HIS A 46 -11.05 -6.56 -9.21
C HIS A 46 -12.58 -6.55 -9.38
N ARG A 47 -13.34 -6.76 -8.29
CA ARG A 47 -14.81 -6.75 -8.33
C ARG A 47 -15.40 -5.36 -8.58
N SER A 48 -14.73 -4.31 -8.11
CA SER A 48 -15.23 -2.94 -8.25
C SER A 48 -14.97 -2.34 -9.63
N GLY A 49 -14.24 -3.05 -10.50
CA GLY A 49 -13.92 -2.56 -11.85
C GLY A 49 -13.02 -1.32 -11.84
N ILE A 50 -12.21 -1.13 -10.78
CA ILE A 50 -11.26 -0.01 -10.70
C ILE A 50 -10.07 -0.35 -11.59
N THR A 51 -10.22 -0.06 -12.88
CA THR A 51 -9.22 -0.31 -13.91
C THR A 51 -8.75 1.00 -14.54
N PHE A 52 -7.56 0.97 -15.15
CA PHE A 52 -7.09 2.06 -16.00
C PHE A 52 -6.76 1.56 -17.39
N ALA A 53 -7.02 2.41 -18.39
CA ALA A 53 -6.70 2.12 -19.77
C ALA A 53 -5.19 2.26 -20.00
N VAL A 54 -4.57 1.20 -20.54
CA VAL A 54 -3.17 1.26 -20.97
C VAL A 54 -3.12 1.69 -22.43
N TYR A 55 -2.55 2.87 -22.70
CA TYR A 55 -2.29 3.35 -24.05
C TYR A 55 -0.88 2.92 -24.50
N GLY A 56 -0.75 2.23 -25.64
CA GLY A 56 0.51 1.69 -26.18
C GLY A 56 0.28 0.50 -27.14
N GLU A 57 1.30 -0.29 -27.50
CA GLU A 57 1.15 -1.46 -28.41
C GLU A 57 0.17 -2.55 -27.92
N ASN A 58 -0.30 -2.46 -26.67
CA ASN A 58 -1.39 -3.27 -26.10
C ASN A 58 -2.66 -2.42 -25.84
N ALA A 59 -2.94 -1.44 -26.69
CA ALA A 59 -4.13 -0.60 -26.62
C ALA A 59 -5.39 -1.48 -26.52
N GLY A 60 -6.12 -1.34 -25.40
CA GLY A 60 -7.33 -2.12 -25.11
C GLY A 60 -7.19 -3.12 -23.95
N LYS A 61 -6.01 -3.29 -23.34
CA LYS A 61 -5.88 -4.05 -22.09
C LYS A 61 -6.14 -3.13 -20.89
N GLU A 62 -7.24 -3.38 -20.20
CA GLU A 62 -7.48 -2.86 -18.86
C GLU A 62 -6.53 -3.52 -17.86
N ARG A 63 -5.95 -2.72 -16.94
CA ARG A 63 -5.16 -3.22 -15.82
C ARG A 63 -5.75 -2.71 -14.51
N LEU A 64 -5.64 -3.54 -13.47
CA LEU A 64 -5.99 -3.16 -12.10
C LEU A 64 -5.06 -2.04 -11.63
N ILE A 65 -5.61 -0.98 -11.03
CA ILE A 65 -4.80 0.02 -10.34
C ILE A 65 -4.06 -0.66 -9.19
N PRO A 66 -2.72 -0.51 -9.07
CA PRO A 66 -1.99 -1.03 -7.92
C PRO A 66 -2.46 -0.34 -6.64
N PHE A 67 -2.71 -1.12 -5.60
CA PHE A 67 -3.17 -0.63 -4.30
C PHE A 67 -2.18 -1.02 -3.20
N ASP A 68 -1.92 -0.10 -2.28
CA ASP A 68 -1.16 -0.35 -1.07
C ASP A 68 -2.11 -0.32 0.14
N ILE A 69 -1.97 -1.33 1.01
CA ILE A 69 -2.74 -1.45 2.25
C ILE A 69 -2.16 -0.58 3.38
N VAL A 70 -0.95 -0.03 3.20
CA VAL A 70 -0.31 0.88 4.16
C VAL A 70 -0.88 2.29 3.97
N PRO A 71 -1.55 2.85 4.98
CA PRO A 71 -2.14 4.18 4.87
C PRO A 71 -1.06 5.27 4.90
N ARG A 72 -1.36 6.38 4.23
CA ARG A 72 -0.69 7.66 4.45
C ARG A 72 -1.44 8.41 5.56
N ILE A 73 -0.82 8.53 6.73
CA ILE A 73 -1.38 9.17 7.94
C ILE A 73 -0.84 10.59 8.07
#